data_AF-A0A5B0EH67-F1
#
_entry.id   AF-A0A5B0EH67-F1
#
_cell.length_a   1.000
_cell.length_b   1.000
_cell.length_c   1.000
_cell.angle_alpha   90.00
_cell.angle_beta   90.00
_cell.angle_gamma   90.00
#
_symmetry.space_group_name_H-M   'P 1'
#
loop_
_entity.id
_entity.type
_entity.pdbx_description
1 polymer ?
#
loop_
_entity_poly.entity_id
_entity_poly.type
_entity_poly.pdbx_seq_one_letter_code
_entity_poly.pdbx_strand_id
1 'polypeptide(L)'
;MIYLAILLALIGCMVLLDAKFRLVIFASPLAASVSLLGGTGMFLLWDIIAIDQGIFLHRDSTLMTGIMLGDQLPLEEAFFLFFLCYQTMVLVTGYLAWRRHRAKAAGKVEAR
;
A
#
# COMPACT_ATOMS: atom_id res chain seq x y z
N MET A 1 -14.41 -9.73 10.12
CA MET A 1 -13.86 -10.49 8.97
C MET A 1 -14.03 -9.80 7.62
N ILE A 2 -15.15 -9.12 7.38
CA ILE A 2 -15.43 -8.47 6.07
C ILE A 2 -14.34 -7.44 5.72
N TYR A 3 -13.86 -6.68 6.71
CA TYR A 3 -12.84 -5.65 6.46
C TYR A 3 -11.52 -6.23 5.97
N LEU A 4 -10.97 -7.24 6.67
CA LEU A 4 -9.76 -7.93 6.22
C LEU A 4 -9.92 -8.53 4.82
N ALA A 5 -11.07 -9.14 4.52
CA ALA A 5 -11.34 -9.70 3.20
C ALA A 5 -11.31 -8.63 2.10
N ILE A 6 -11.91 -7.46 2.34
CA ILE A 6 -11.86 -6.31 1.42
C ILE A 6 -10.42 -5.84 1.24
N LEU A 7 -9.65 -5.70 2.31
CA LEU A 7 -8.24 -5.30 2.23
C LEU A 7 -7.42 -6.28 1.38
N LEU A 8 -7.56 -7.57 1.63
CA LEU A 8 -6.85 -8.60 0.85
C LEU A 8 -7.27 -8.58 -0.63
N ALA A 9 -8.55 -8.38 -0.92
CA ALA A 9 -9.03 -8.23 -2.29
C ALA A 9 -8.41 -6.99 -2.98
N LEU A 10 -8.37 -5.85 -2.29
CA LEU A 10 -7.77 -4.62 -2.82
C LEU A 10 -6.25 -4.75 -3.01
N ILE A 11 -5.55 -5.37 -2.07
CA ILE A 11 -4.12 -5.69 -2.22
C ILE A 11 -3.91 -6.60 -3.44
N GLY A 12 -4.74 -7.64 -3.60
CA GLY A 12 -4.71 -8.51 -4.78
C GLY A 12 -4.89 -7.74 -6.09
N CYS A 13 -5.86 -6.82 -6.16
CA CYS A 13 -6.05 -5.94 -7.30
C CYS A 13 -4.81 -5.07 -7.59
N MET A 14 -4.15 -4.54 -6.56
CA MET A 14 -2.91 -3.77 -6.72
C MET A 14 -1.76 -4.64 -7.23
N VAL A 15 -1.62 -5.88 -6.74
CA VAL A 15 -0.62 -6.83 -7.22
C VAL A 15 -0.85 -7.15 -8.70
N LEU A 16 -2.11 -7.34 -9.13
CA LEU A 16 -2.43 -7.58 -10.54
C LEU A 16 -2.08 -6.38 -11.44
N LEU A 17 -2.32 -5.15 -10.97
CA LEU A 17 -1.93 -3.93 -11.69
C LEU A 17 -0.40 -3.81 -11.78
N ASP A 18 0.30 -4.03 -10.67
CA ASP A 18 1.75 -4.01 -10.59
C ASP A 18 2.36 -5.07 -11.52
N ALA A 19 1.82 -6.29 -11.55
CA ALA A 19 2.24 -7.36 -12.45
C ALA A 19 2.04 -6.99 -13.92
N LYS A 20 0.86 -6.45 -14.26
CA LYS A 20 0.50 -6.10 -15.64
C LYS A 20 1.36 -4.99 -16.21
N PHE A 21 1.63 -3.95 -15.43
CA PHE A 21 2.35 -2.77 -15.88
C PHE A 21 3.82 -2.73 -15.44
N ARG A 22 4.25 -3.70 -14.64
CA ARG A 22 5.60 -3.83 -14.07
C ARG A 22 6.05 -2.52 -13.44
N LEU A 23 5.37 -2.11 -12.38
CA LEU A 23 5.48 -0.76 -11.82
C LEU A 23 6.41 -0.67 -10.61
N VAL A 24 6.25 -1.58 -9.65
CA VAL A 24 6.84 -1.53 -8.32
C VAL A 24 7.62 -2.81 -8.05
N ILE A 25 6.98 -3.88 -7.58
CA ILE A 25 7.66 -5.13 -7.20
C ILE A 25 8.17 -5.84 -8.45
N PHE A 26 7.38 -5.84 -9.52
CA PHE A 26 7.74 -6.50 -10.78
C PHE A 26 8.73 -5.69 -11.63
N ALA A 27 8.99 -4.43 -11.26
CA ALA A 27 10.04 -3.59 -11.87
C ALA A 27 11.38 -3.77 -11.15
N SER A 28 11.37 -3.70 -9.82
CA SER A 28 12.56 -3.72 -8.98
C SER A 28 12.24 -4.36 -7.62
N PRO A 29 12.25 -5.70 -7.51
CA PRO A 29 11.71 -6.40 -6.34
C PRO A 29 12.42 -6.02 -5.04
N LEU A 30 13.76 -5.96 -5.05
CA LEU A 30 14.53 -5.64 -3.84
C LEU A 30 14.23 -4.23 -3.31
N ALA A 31 14.38 -3.21 -4.17
CA ALA A 31 14.15 -1.82 -3.78
C ALA A 31 12.68 -1.56 -3.40
N ALA A 32 11.75 -2.20 -4.13
CA ALA A 32 10.33 -2.11 -3.84
C ALA A 32 9.98 -2.72 -2.48
N SER A 33 10.47 -3.94 -2.19
CA SER A 33 10.22 -4.61 -0.92
C SER A 33 10.83 -3.84 0.24
N VAL A 34 12.06 -3.33 0.12
CA VAL A 34 12.69 -2.51 1.16
C VAL A 34 11.88 -1.24 1.42
N SER A 35 11.43 -0.54 0.38
CA SER A 35 10.63 0.67 0.54
C SER A 35 9.26 0.38 1.16
N LEU A 36 8.60 -0.69 0.71
CA LEU A 36 7.27 -1.09 1.19
C LEU A 36 7.31 -1.53 2.65
N LEU A 37 8.24 -2.43 3.00
CA LEU A 37 8.40 -2.90 4.37
C LEU A 37 8.94 -1.81 5.28
N GLY A 38 9.84 -0.97 4.80
CA GLY A 38 10.35 0.18 5.54
C GLY A 38 9.26 1.20 5.86
N GLY A 39 8.44 1.57 4.87
CA GLY A 39 7.30 2.48 5.07
C GLY A 39 6.24 1.89 6.00
N THR A 40 5.85 0.64 5.77
CA THR A 40 4.87 -0.06 6.62
C THR A 40 5.38 -0.18 8.07
N GLY A 41 6.64 -0.54 8.25
CA GLY A 41 7.27 -0.66 9.57
C GLY A 41 7.38 0.69 10.28
N MET A 42 7.66 1.78 9.55
CA MET A 42 7.67 3.13 10.12
C MET A 42 6.30 3.57 10.62
N PHE A 43 5.23 3.31 9.85
CA PHE A 43 3.87 3.59 10.30
C PHE A 43 3.44 2.71 11.48
N LEU A 44 3.79 1.43 11.46
CA LEU A 44 3.51 0.54 12.60
C LEU A 44 4.23 0.99 13.87
N LEU A 45 5.48 1.43 13.76
CA LEU A 45 6.21 2.00 14.89
C LEU A 45 5.52 3.25 15.42
N TRP A 46 5.06 4.12 14.51
CA TRP A 46 4.31 5.31 14.87
C TRP A 46 3.00 4.98 15.59
N ASP A 47 2.25 4.00 15.09
CA ASP A 47 1.00 3.53 15.70
C ASP A 47 1.26 3.01 17.12
N ILE A 48 2.28 2.18 17.32
CA ILE A 48 2.65 1.66 18.64
C ILE A 48 2.93 2.81 19.61
N ILE A 49 3.70 3.82 19.19
CA ILE A 49 4.00 5.00 20.01
C ILE A 49 2.70 5.76 20.34
N ALA A 50 1.83 5.98 19.36
CA ALA A 50 0.60 6.73 19.56
C ALA A 50 -0.45 5.97 20.41
N ILE A 51 -0.47 4.64 20.34
CA ILE A 51 -1.26 3.78 21.23
C ILE A 51 -0.76 3.90 22.67
N ASP A 52 0.55 3.83 22.89
CA ASP A 52 1.17 3.97 24.22
C ASP A 52 0.86 5.34 24.85
N GLN A 53 0.78 6.40 24.03
CA GLN A 53 0.37 7.74 24.46
C GLN A 53 -1.16 7.89 24.62
N GLY A 54 -1.95 6.84 24.39
CA GLY A 54 -3.41 6.86 24.50
C GLY A 54 -4.12 7.69 23.42
N ILE A 55 -3.44 8.01 22.33
CA ILE A 55 -3.97 8.79 21.20
C ILE A 55 -4.83 7.89 20.30
N PHE A 56 -4.34 6.68 20.01
CA PHE A 56 -5.09 5.69 19.27
C PHE A 56 -5.79 4.73 20.21
N LEU A 57 -7.12 4.72 20.08
CA LEU A 57 -7.99 3.85 20.85
C LEU A 57 -8.69 2.85 19.94
N HIS A 58 -8.54 1.56 20.23
CA HIS A 58 -9.32 0.54 19.54
C HIS A 58 -10.78 0.65 19.94
N ARG A 59 -11.68 0.70 18.96
CA ARG A 59 -13.12 0.62 19.19
C ARG A 59 -13.64 -0.67 18.59
N ASP A 60 -14.34 -1.45 19.41
CA ASP A 60 -14.94 -2.70 18.99
C ASP A 60 -15.83 -2.50 17.76
N SER A 61 -15.62 -3.35 16.75
CA SER A 61 -16.39 -3.36 15.52
C SER A 61 -16.71 -4.78 15.09
N THR A 62 -17.99 -5.03 14.80
CA THR A 62 -18.49 -6.33 14.34
C THR A 62 -17.93 -6.75 12.99
N LEU A 63 -17.36 -5.81 12.23
CA LEU A 63 -16.76 -6.06 10.92
C LEU A 63 -15.32 -6.55 11.00
N MET A 64 -14.68 -6.43 12.17
CA MET A 64 -13.28 -6.79 12.38
C MET A 64 -13.12 -8.27 12.70
N THR A 65 -11.88 -8.74 12.68
CA THR A 65 -11.53 -10.12 12.94
C THR A 65 -11.54 -10.43 14.44
N GLY A 66 -11.32 -9.41 15.26
CA GLY A 66 -11.05 -9.56 16.69
C GLY A 66 -9.62 -10.04 16.99
N ILE A 67 -8.78 -10.24 15.97
CA ILE A 67 -7.38 -10.61 16.14
C ILE A 67 -6.57 -9.34 16.38
N MET A 68 -5.88 -9.28 17.52
CA MET A 68 -5.01 -8.17 17.90
C MET A 68 -3.54 -8.59 17.77
N LEU A 69 -2.72 -7.73 17.19
CA LEU A 69 -1.27 -7.87 17.12
C LEU A 69 -0.56 -7.32 18.37
N GLY A 70 -1.21 -6.41 19.08
CA GLY A 70 -0.75 -5.81 20.33
C GLY A 70 -1.90 -5.12 21.05
N ASP A 71 -1.61 -4.46 22.16
CA ASP A 71 -2.61 -3.68 22.89
C ASP A 71 -3.24 -2.66 21.93
N GLN A 72 -4.55 -2.79 21.69
CA GLN A 72 -5.32 -1.91 20.81
C GLN A 72 -4.88 -1.85 19.34
N LEU A 73 -4.00 -2.75 18.88
CA LEU A 73 -3.54 -2.80 17.49
C LEU A 73 -4.16 -4.01 16.76
N PRO A 74 -5.24 -3.81 15.99
CA PRO A 74 -5.89 -4.90 15.26
C PRO A 74 -5.05 -5.36 14.06
N LEU A 75 -5.15 -6.65 13.73
CA LEU A 75 -4.47 -7.25 12.58
C LEU A 75 -4.73 -6.48 11.28
N GLU A 76 -5.98 -6.05 11.08
CA GLU A 76 -6.37 -5.30 9.89
C GLU A 76 -5.65 -3.97 9.71
N GLU A 77 -5.21 -3.31 10.79
CA GLU A 77 -4.46 -2.05 10.72
C GLU A 77 -3.12 -2.28 9.99
N ALA A 78 -2.42 -3.37 10.30
CA ALA A 78 -1.17 -3.71 9.64
C ALA A 78 -1.37 -3.98 8.13
N PHE A 79 -2.47 -4.65 7.76
CA PHE A 79 -2.82 -4.84 6.35
C PHE A 79 -3.24 -3.55 5.66
N PHE A 80 -3.93 -2.66 6.39
CA PHE A 80 -4.31 -1.34 5.89
C PHE A 80 -3.09 -0.47 5.62
N LEU A 81 -2.12 -0.41 6.53
CA LEU A 81 -0.87 0.33 6.34
C LEU A 81 -0.03 -0.23 5.20
N PHE A 82 0.06 -1.57 5.11
CA PHE A 82 0.71 -2.22 3.98
C PHE A 82 0.04 -1.85 2.67
N PHE A 83 -1.30 -1.92 2.62
CA PHE A 83 -2.09 -1.52 1.46
C PHE A 83 -1.88 -0.04 1.12
N LEU A 84 -1.90 0.86 2.09
CA LEU A 84 -1.70 2.30 1.93
C LEU A 84 -0.34 2.60 1.29
N CYS A 85 0.73 1.99 1.82
CA CYS A 85 2.07 2.13 1.28
C CYS A 85 2.13 1.59 -0.16
N TYR A 86 1.61 0.39 -0.39
CA TYR A 86 1.67 -0.25 -1.69
C TYR A 86 0.85 0.50 -2.76
N GLN A 87 -0.37 0.91 -2.42
CA GLN A 87 -1.26 1.74 -3.23
C GLN A 87 -0.55 3.03 -3.66
N THR A 88 0.13 3.69 -2.72
CA THR A 88 0.88 4.93 -2.98
C THR A 88 2.01 4.70 -3.98
N MET A 89 2.80 3.64 -3.79
CA MET A 89 3.87 3.28 -4.72
C MET A 89 3.34 2.99 -6.12
N VAL A 90 2.26 2.22 -6.24
CA VAL A 90 1.60 1.91 -7.53
C VAL A 90 1.08 3.18 -8.20
N LEU A 91 0.47 4.09 -7.47
CA LEU A 91 -0.04 5.36 -8.01
C LEU A 91 1.08 6.25 -8.54
N VAL A 92 2.15 6.44 -7.75
CA VAL A 92 3.29 7.29 -8.13
C VAL A 92 4.00 6.71 -9.36
N THR A 93 4.34 5.44 -9.33
CA THR A 93 5.02 4.77 -10.45
C THR A 93 4.12 4.68 -11.69
N GLY A 94 2.83 4.40 -11.52
CA GLY A 94 1.83 4.41 -12.58
C GLY A 94 1.71 5.79 -13.26
N TYR A 95 1.68 6.86 -12.48
CA TYR A 95 1.67 8.23 -13.01
C TYR A 95 2.95 8.56 -13.79
N LEU A 96 4.11 8.19 -13.27
CA LEU A 96 5.39 8.37 -13.97
C LEU A 96 5.46 7.59 -15.28
N ALA A 97 4.99 6.35 -15.29
CA ALA A 97 4.91 5.53 -16.49
C ALA A 97 3.97 6.17 -17.53
N TRP A 98 2.77 6.60 -17.11
CA TRP A 98 1.80 7.25 -17.97
C TRP A 98 2.35 8.53 -18.62
N ARG A 99 3.04 9.38 -17.84
CA ARG A 99 3.70 10.59 -18.37
C ARG A 99 4.74 10.26 -19.43
N ARG A 100 5.58 9.24 -19.20
CA ARG A 100 6.60 8.80 -20.17
C ARG A 100 5.95 8.31 -21.48
N HIS A 101 4.83 7.58 -21.38
CA HIS A 101 4.08 7.14 -22.56
C HIS A 101 3.51 8.33 -23.35
N ARG A 102 2.96 9.35 -22.68
CA ARG A 102 2.46 10.56 -23.36
C ARG A 102 3.55 11.40 -24.02
N ALA A 103 4.70 11.58 -23.36
CA ALA A 103 5.81 12.33 -23.94
C ALA A 103 6.34 11.68 -25.24
N LYS A 104 6.44 10.34 -25.26
CA LYS A 104 6.82 9.59 -26.47
C LYS A 104 5.80 9.73 -27.60
N ALA A 105 4.52 9.80 -27.28
CA ALA A 105 3.47 9.98 -28.28
C ALA A 105 3.53 11.38 -28.91
N ALA A 106 3.74 12.43 -28.11
CA ALA A 106 3.87 13.80 -28.60
C ALA A 106 5.08 13.99 -29.53
N GLY A 107 6.26 13.46 -29.15
CA GLY A 107 7.46 13.57 -29.98
C GLY A 107 7.38 12.82 -31.32
N LYS A 108 6.52 11.79 -31.43
CA LYS A 108 6.24 11.11 -32.70
C LYS A 108 5.34 11.93 -33.64
N VAL A 109 4.51 12.82 -33.10
CA VAL A 109 3.64 13.70 -33.90
C VAL A 109 4.46 14.83 -34.50
N GLU A 110 5.44 15.36 -33.78
CA GLU A 110 6.29 16.47 -34.24
C GLU A 110 7.35 16.04 -35.27
N ALA A 111 7.72 14.75 -35.29
CA ALA A 111 8.67 14.18 -36.24
C ALA A 111 8.05 13.71 -37.58
N ARG A 112 6.74 13.92 -37.78
CA ARG A 112 5.99 13.47 -38.96
C ARG A 112 5.40 14.67 -39.71
#